data_AF-A0A484GG66-F1
#
_entry.id   AF-A0A484GG66-F1
#
_cell.length_a   1.000
_cell.length_b   1.000
_cell.length_c   1.000
_cell.angle_alpha   90.00
_cell.angle_beta   90.00
_cell.angle_gamma   90.00
#
_symmetry.space_group_name_H-M   'P 1'
#
loop_
_entity.id
_entity.type
_entity.pdbx_description
1 polymer ?
#
loop_
_entity_poly.entity_id
_entity_poly.type
_entity_poly.pdbx_seq_one_letter_code
_entity_poly.pdbx_strand_id
1 'polypeptide(L)'
;MATLWRLSVLCGAGALFLRTPVVRPAHVSAFLQDRSTPGWCGIQHIHLSPSHHSGSKAASLHWTGERVVSVLLLGLIPAAYLNPCSAVDYSLAAALTLHSHWQVQQGIGQVVTDYVRGAALQKAAKAGFLVLSAFTFAGLCYFNYHDVGICKAVAMLWKL
;
A
#
# COMPACT_ATOMS: atom_id res chain seq x y z
N MET A 1 20.18 8.54 56.77
CA MET A 1 20.48 7.21 57.33
C MET A 1 19.46 6.22 56.75
N ALA A 2 19.94 5.16 56.09
CA ALA A 2 19.42 3.77 55.97
C ALA A 2 17.89 3.52 56.04
N THR A 3 17.22 2.64 55.27
CA THR A 3 17.62 1.46 54.48
C THR A 3 16.42 0.91 53.68
N LEU A 4 16.74 0.09 52.67
CA LEU A 4 15.94 -0.84 51.83
C LEU A 4 14.99 -1.73 52.69
N TRP A 5 13.95 -2.47 52.25
CA TRP A 5 13.63 -3.18 50.99
C TRP A 5 12.24 -3.85 51.21
N ARG A 6 11.43 -4.06 50.16
CA ARG A 6 10.82 -5.36 49.75
C ARG A 6 9.69 -5.18 48.74
N LEU A 7 9.86 -5.87 47.60
CA LEU A 7 8.86 -6.11 46.57
C LEU A 7 7.72 -6.99 47.11
N SER A 8 6.50 -6.83 46.56
CA SER A 8 5.69 -7.94 46.05
C SER A 8 4.55 -7.44 45.16
N VAL A 9 4.44 -8.12 44.02
CA VAL A 9 3.46 -8.02 42.93
C VAL A 9 2.13 -8.64 43.37
N LEU A 10 1.00 -8.04 42.98
CA LEU A 10 -0.16 -8.77 42.45
C LEU A 10 -1.19 -7.82 41.82
N CYS A 11 -1.46 -8.16 40.56
CA CYS A 11 -2.37 -7.63 39.55
C CYS A 11 -3.69 -7.01 40.07
N GLY A 12 -3.89 -5.72 39.80
CA GLY A 12 -5.12 -4.98 40.08
C GLY A 12 -6.22 -5.23 39.03
N ALA A 13 -7.43 -5.39 39.54
CA ALA A 13 -8.67 -5.59 38.81
C ALA A 13 -9.18 -4.33 38.08
N GLY A 14 -10.01 -4.56 37.06
CA GLY A 14 -11.16 -3.70 36.75
C GLY A 14 -11.02 -2.78 35.53
N ALA A 15 -11.25 -3.32 34.32
CA ALA A 15 -11.60 -2.51 33.16
C ALA A 15 -13.10 -2.65 32.85
N LEU A 16 -13.84 -1.56 33.06
CA LEU A 16 -15.24 -1.38 32.69
C LEU A 16 -15.42 -1.53 31.16
N PHE A 17 -15.99 -2.64 30.72
CA PHE A 17 -16.40 -2.82 29.32
C PHE A 17 -17.80 -2.22 29.10
N LEU A 18 -17.87 -1.16 28.30
CA LEU A 18 -19.12 -0.66 27.72
C LEU A 18 -19.78 -1.77 26.88
N ARG A 19 -20.96 -2.23 27.31
CA ARG A 19 -21.85 -3.09 26.52
C ARG A 19 -22.53 -2.27 25.42
N THR A 20 -22.21 -2.53 24.15
CA THR A 20 -23.09 -2.21 23.02
C THR A 20 -23.74 -3.51 22.52
N PRO A 21 -25.08 -3.58 22.37
CA PRO A 21 -25.73 -4.75 21.80
C PRO A 21 -25.62 -4.69 20.28
N VAL A 22 -24.75 -5.53 19.69
CA VAL A 22 -24.73 -5.77 18.24
C VAL A 22 -25.92 -6.65 17.89
N VAL A 23 -26.88 -6.07 17.18
CA VAL A 23 -28.00 -6.77 16.54
C VAL A 23 -27.41 -7.71 15.48
N ARG A 24 -27.62 -9.02 15.66
CA ARG A 24 -27.27 -10.04 14.65
C ARG A 24 -28.24 -9.97 13.47
N PRO A 25 -27.78 -9.92 12.21
CA PRO A 25 -28.66 -10.12 11.07
C PRO A 25 -29.05 -11.60 10.99
N ALA A 26 -30.35 -11.87 11.03
CA ALA A 26 -30.90 -13.17 10.70
C ALA A 26 -30.76 -13.39 9.19
N HIS A 27 -29.80 -14.22 8.77
CA HIS A 27 -29.76 -14.71 7.40
C HIS A 27 -30.91 -15.69 7.19
N VAL A 28 -31.87 -15.27 6.37
CA VAL A 28 -32.91 -16.10 5.79
C VAL A 28 -32.24 -17.05 4.79
N SER A 29 -32.00 -18.29 5.19
CA SER A 29 -31.69 -19.39 4.28
C SER A 29 -32.97 -20.16 3.99
N ALA A 30 -33.80 -19.60 3.11
CA ALA A 30 -35.00 -20.24 2.61
C ALA A 30 -34.91 -20.41 1.09
N PHE A 31 -34.06 -21.33 0.63
CA PHE A 31 -34.26 -22.10 -0.59
C PHE A 31 -33.14 -23.14 -0.71
N LEU A 32 -33.49 -24.36 -1.14
CA LEU A 32 -32.68 -25.60 -1.15
C LEU A 32 -32.78 -26.46 0.12
N GLN A 33 -34.02 -26.79 0.51
CA GLN A 33 -34.29 -28.13 1.01
C GLN A 33 -34.59 -29.02 -0.20
N ASP A 34 -33.65 -29.85 -0.62
CA ASP A 34 -34.01 -31.07 -1.33
C ASP A 34 -33.14 -32.25 -0.86
N ARG A 35 -33.87 -33.32 -0.53
CA ARG A 35 -33.49 -34.72 -0.32
C ARG A 35 -32.42 -35.07 0.72
N SER A 36 -32.91 -35.50 1.89
CA SER A 36 -32.18 -36.33 2.86
C SER A 36 -31.84 -37.71 2.29
N THR A 37 -30.57 -38.12 2.35
CA THR A 37 -30.14 -39.53 2.29
C THR A 37 -29.36 -39.89 3.57
N PRO A 38 -29.52 -41.09 4.15
CA PRO A 38 -28.98 -41.42 5.46
C PRO A 38 -27.58 -42.03 5.35
N GLY A 39 -26.66 -41.53 6.18
CA GLY A 39 -25.44 -42.24 6.56
C GLY A 39 -24.21 -41.90 5.72
N TRP A 40 -23.48 -40.86 6.13
CA TRP A 40 -22.02 -40.81 6.05
C TRP A 40 -21.52 -39.81 7.09
N CYS A 41 -20.91 -40.33 8.16
CA CYS A 41 -20.12 -39.54 9.09
C CYS A 41 -18.76 -39.23 8.41
N GLY A 42 -18.80 -38.41 7.37
CA GLY A 42 -17.61 -37.91 6.69
C GLY A 42 -17.30 -36.52 7.23
N ILE A 43 -16.32 -36.42 8.12
CA ILE A 43 -15.64 -35.15 8.38
C ILE A 43 -15.17 -34.64 7.02
N GLN A 44 -15.78 -33.57 6.52
CA GLN A 44 -15.28 -32.83 5.36
C GLN A 44 -13.97 -32.18 5.79
N HIS A 45 -12.87 -32.93 5.71
CA HIS A 45 -11.54 -32.36 5.81
C HIS A 45 -11.40 -31.41 4.62
N ILE A 46 -11.50 -30.10 4.88
CA ILE A 46 -11.10 -29.07 3.94
C ILE A 46 -9.65 -29.37 3.60
N HIS A 47 -9.43 -29.95 2.42
CA HIS A 47 -8.11 -30.30 1.92
C HIS A 47 -7.44 -28.98 1.50
N LEU A 48 -6.90 -28.25 2.47
CA LEU A 48 -6.02 -27.13 2.19
C LEU A 48 -4.78 -27.73 1.51
N SER A 49 -4.60 -27.45 0.23
CA SER A 49 -3.34 -27.73 -0.47
C SER A 49 -2.18 -27.21 0.39
N PRO A 50 -1.06 -27.96 0.50
CA PRO A 50 0.10 -27.51 1.26
C PRO A 50 0.41 -26.07 0.87
N SER A 51 0.24 -25.17 1.83
CA SER A 51 0.57 -23.78 1.64
C SER A 51 2.09 -23.72 1.46
N HIS A 52 2.55 -23.69 0.21
CA HIS A 52 3.92 -23.35 -0.12
C HIS A 52 4.14 -21.90 0.35
N HIS A 53 4.47 -21.74 1.64
CA HIS A 53 4.92 -20.49 2.20
C HIS A 53 6.30 -20.23 1.61
N SER A 54 6.32 -19.62 0.42
CA SER A 54 7.49 -18.89 -0.04
C SER A 54 7.77 -17.84 1.04
N GLY A 55 8.81 -18.04 1.85
CA GLY A 55 9.20 -17.12 2.94
C GLY A 55 9.63 -15.72 2.46
N SER A 56 9.34 -15.36 1.21
CA SER A 56 9.64 -14.08 0.62
C SER A 56 8.71 -13.00 1.15
N LYS A 57 9.29 -12.03 1.87
CA LYS A 57 8.60 -10.82 2.33
C LYS A 57 8.40 -9.77 1.22
N ALA A 58 8.72 -10.09 -0.04
CA ALA A 58 8.74 -9.12 -1.14
C ALA A 58 7.41 -8.34 -1.30
N ALA A 59 6.26 -9.03 -1.24
CA ALA A 59 4.96 -8.38 -1.34
C ALA A 59 4.68 -7.44 -0.16
N SER A 60 5.00 -7.86 1.07
CA SER A 60 4.83 -7.03 2.27
C SER A 60 5.77 -5.82 2.29
N LEU A 61 7.01 -5.97 1.81
CA LEU A 61 7.96 -4.88 1.68
C LEU A 61 7.55 -3.89 0.59
N HIS A 62 7.03 -4.38 -0.54
CA HIS A 62 6.48 -3.54 -1.60
C HIS A 62 5.31 -2.68 -1.08
N TRP A 63 4.36 -3.31 -0.39
CA TRP A 63 3.23 -2.61 0.21
C TRP A 63 3.69 -1.55 1.22
N THR A 64 4.64 -1.90 2.10
CA THR A 64 5.20 -0.97 3.08
C THR A 64 5.93 0.19 2.39
N GLY A 65 6.70 -0.09 1.34
CA GLY A 65 7.41 0.90 0.55
C GLY A 65 6.49 1.93 -0.09
N GLU A 66 5.35 1.49 -0.65
CA GLU A 66 4.33 2.41 -1.16
C GLU A 66 3.82 3.37 -0.08
N ARG A 67 3.56 2.86 1.14
CA ARG A 67 3.09 3.71 2.24
C ARG A 67 4.15 4.74 2.63
N VAL A 68 5.41 4.31 2.73
CA VAL A 68 6.53 5.19 3.05
C VAL A 68 6.68 6.31 2.01
N VAL A 69 6.67 5.98 0.72
CA VAL A 69 6.78 6.98 -0.35
C VAL A 69 5.55 7.89 -0.40
N SER A 70 4.36 7.38 -0.08
CA SER A 70 3.14 8.21 0.01
C SER A 70 3.23 9.24 1.12
N VAL A 71 3.68 8.84 2.32
CA VAL A 71 3.87 9.76 3.45
C VAL A 71 4.99 10.76 3.17
N LEU A 72 6.09 10.31 2.55
CA LEU A 72 7.18 11.19 2.12
C LEU A 72 6.68 12.24 1.14
N LEU A 73 5.93 11.84 0.10
CA LEU A 73 5.36 12.76 -0.87
C LEU A 73 4.39 13.75 -0.21
N LEU A 74 3.53 13.28 0.71
CA LEU A 74 2.63 14.14 1.47
C LEU A 74 3.39 15.20 2.28
N GLY A 75 4.53 14.85 2.87
CA GLY A 75 5.41 15.80 3.58
C GLY A 75 6.19 16.74 2.66
N LEU A 76 6.55 16.28 1.46
CA LEU A 76 7.28 17.08 0.48
C LEU A 76 6.43 18.20 -0.12
N ILE A 77 5.11 18.04 -0.24
CA ILE A 77 4.22 19.10 -0.76
C ILE A 77 4.31 20.39 0.09
N PRO A 78 4.07 20.38 1.41
CA PRO A 78 4.23 21.58 2.22
C PRO A 78 5.70 22.01 2.33
N ALA A 79 6.67 21.08 2.34
CA ALA A 79 8.09 21.43 2.36
C ALA A 79 8.52 22.21 1.10
N ALA A 80 8.00 21.84 -0.08
CA ALA A 80 8.24 22.53 -1.34
C ALA A 80 7.70 23.97 -1.34
N TYR A 81 6.58 24.20 -0.65
CA TYR A 81 6.02 25.54 -0.48
C TYR A 81 6.85 26.40 0.49
N LEU A 82 7.25 25.82 1.63
CA LEU A 82 7.92 26.55 2.71
C LEU A 82 9.42 26.77 2.46
N ASN A 83 10.10 25.82 1.82
CA ASN A 83 11.54 25.84 1.60
C ASN A 83 11.90 25.35 0.19
N PRO A 84 11.62 26.16 -0.86
CA PRO A 84 11.97 25.81 -2.23
C PRO A 84 13.49 25.80 -2.39
N CYS A 85 14.05 24.60 -2.60
CA CYS A 85 15.48 24.40 -2.83
C CYS A 85 15.71 23.15 -3.68
N SER A 86 16.91 23.06 -4.27
CA SER A 86 17.28 21.96 -5.17
C SER A 86 17.09 20.57 -4.54
N ALA A 87 17.39 20.41 -3.25
CA ALA A 87 17.18 19.15 -2.55
C ALA A 87 15.70 18.74 -2.52
N VAL A 88 14.79 19.70 -2.31
CA VAL A 88 13.35 19.46 -2.33
C VAL A 88 12.87 19.19 -3.75
N ASP A 89 13.39 19.89 -4.76
CA ASP A 89 13.07 19.65 -6.17
C ASP A 89 13.43 18.22 -6.63
N TYR A 90 14.64 17.73 -6.30
CA TYR A 90 15.04 16.36 -6.62
C TYR A 90 14.26 15.32 -5.80
N SER A 91 13.99 15.61 -4.52
CA SER A 91 13.18 14.74 -3.67
C SER A 91 11.75 14.63 -4.20
N LEU A 92 11.19 15.74 -4.67
CA LEU A 92 9.86 15.81 -5.28
C LEU A 92 9.83 15.06 -6.62
N ALA A 93 10.85 15.23 -7.47
CA ALA A 93 10.99 14.47 -8.71
C ALA A 93 11.03 12.96 -8.44
N ALA A 94 11.85 12.52 -7.48
CA ALA A 94 11.96 11.11 -7.11
C ALA A 94 10.67 10.56 -6.48
N ALA A 95 10.08 11.26 -5.52
CA ALA A 95 8.89 10.80 -4.82
C ALA A 95 7.68 10.75 -5.75
N LEU A 96 7.46 11.78 -6.58
CA LEU A 96 6.36 11.80 -7.56
C LEU A 96 6.49 10.66 -8.56
N THR A 97 7.67 10.46 -9.13
CA THR A 97 7.89 9.42 -10.14
C THR A 97 7.80 8.02 -9.57
N LEU A 98 8.38 7.78 -8.39
CA LEU A 98 8.33 6.47 -7.73
C LEU A 98 6.91 6.13 -7.25
N HIS A 99 6.21 7.09 -6.64
CA HIS A 99 4.82 6.93 -6.22
C HIS A 99 3.92 6.62 -7.42
N SER A 100 4.04 7.41 -8.49
CA SER A 100 3.28 7.22 -9.71
C SER A 100 3.61 5.90 -10.39
N HIS A 101 4.89 5.48 -10.43
CA HIS A 101 5.29 4.22 -11.03
C HIS A 101 4.64 3.02 -10.34
N TRP A 102 4.69 2.96 -9.01
CA TRP A 102 4.05 1.86 -8.27
C TRP A 102 2.52 1.92 -8.34
N GLN A 103 1.94 3.11 -8.28
CA GLN A 103 0.49 3.27 -8.41
C GLN A 103 -0.02 2.88 -9.80
N VAL A 104 0.67 3.31 -10.87
CA VAL A 104 0.36 2.92 -12.26
C VAL A 104 0.57 1.42 -12.43
N GLN A 105 1.71 0.87 -12.01
CA GLN A 105 2.02 -0.53 -12.20
C GLN A 105 1.07 -1.48 -11.45
N GLN A 106 0.56 -1.09 -10.27
CA GLN A 106 -0.42 -1.89 -9.54
C GLN A 106 -1.87 -1.61 -9.94
N GLY A 107 -2.25 -0.34 -10.08
CA GLY A 107 -3.61 0.08 -10.43
C GLY A 107 -3.96 -0.23 -11.88
N ILE A 108 -3.11 0.20 -12.82
CA ILE A 108 -3.25 -0.15 -14.25
C ILE A 108 -2.77 -1.58 -14.51
N GLY A 109 -1.97 -2.17 -13.62
CA GLY A 109 -1.59 -3.58 -13.70
C GLY A 109 -2.79 -4.52 -13.77
N GLN A 110 -3.85 -4.26 -12.99
CA GLN A 110 -5.10 -5.01 -13.07
C GLN A 110 -5.82 -4.80 -14.42
N VAL A 111 -5.93 -3.55 -14.86
CA VAL A 111 -6.49 -3.21 -16.18
C VAL A 111 -5.72 -3.92 -17.30
N VAL A 112 -4.39 -3.92 -17.25
CA VAL A 112 -3.54 -4.62 -18.22
C VAL A 112 -3.74 -6.12 -18.13
N THR A 113 -3.84 -6.72 -16.93
CA THR A 113 -4.10 -8.15 -16.83
C THR A 113 -5.47 -8.55 -17.35
N ASP A 114 -6.47 -7.68 -17.18
CA ASP A 114 -7.86 -7.93 -17.56
C ASP A 114 -8.09 -7.75 -19.06
N TYR A 115 -7.48 -6.72 -19.67
CA TYR A 115 -7.74 -6.35 -21.07
C TYR A 115 -6.61 -6.75 -22.04
N VAL A 116 -5.37 -6.91 -21.58
CA VAL A 116 -4.23 -7.28 -22.43
C VAL A 116 -4.00 -8.77 -22.36
N ARG A 117 -4.43 -9.48 -23.41
CA ARG A 117 -4.28 -10.93 -23.53
C ARG A 117 -2.90 -11.28 -24.10
N GLY A 118 -2.25 -12.27 -23.48
CA GLY A 118 -0.96 -12.81 -23.94
C GLY A 118 0.22 -12.30 -23.11
N ALA A 119 1.02 -13.25 -22.61
CA ALA A 119 2.13 -12.98 -21.70
C ALA A 119 3.19 -12.03 -22.31
N ALA A 120 3.43 -12.12 -23.61
CA ALA A 120 4.37 -11.24 -24.32
C ALA A 120 3.90 -9.78 -24.30
N LEU A 121 2.62 -9.52 -24.58
CA LEU A 121 2.05 -8.17 -24.63
C LEU A 121 1.96 -7.56 -23.23
N GLN A 122 1.60 -8.36 -22.21
CA GLN A 122 1.63 -7.92 -20.81
C GLN A 122 3.04 -7.55 -20.34
N LYS A 123 4.05 -8.35 -20.73
CA LYS A 123 5.46 -8.04 -20.43
C LYS A 123 5.92 -6.77 -21.14
N ALA A 124 5.55 -6.59 -22.41
CA ALA A 124 5.84 -5.38 -23.17
C ALA A 124 5.18 -4.14 -22.53
N ALA A 125 3.92 -4.23 -22.11
CA ALA A 125 3.22 -3.14 -21.43
C ALA A 125 3.92 -2.74 -20.13
N LYS A 126 4.25 -3.71 -19.27
CA LYS A 126 5.00 -3.46 -18.03
C LYS A 126 6.38 -2.84 -18.27
N ALA A 127 7.08 -3.27 -19.31
CA ALA A 127 8.34 -2.67 -19.72
C ALA A 127 8.15 -1.23 -20.23
N GLY A 128 7.10 -0.98 -21.02
CA GLY A 128 6.74 0.36 -21.48
C GLY A 128 6.48 1.33 -20.33
N PHE A 129 5.74 0.92 -19.30
CA PHE A 129 5.52 1.75 -18.11
C PHE A 129 6.81 2.05 -17.34
N LEU A 130 7.71 1.07 -17.24
CA LEU A 130 9.02 1.28 -16.64
C LEU A 130 9.86 2.29 -17.43
N VAL A 131 9.90 2.16 -18.76
CA VAL A 131 10.60 3.11 -19.64
C VAL A 131 10.00 4.50 -19.51
N LEU A 132 8.67 4.63 -19.56
CA LEU A 132 8.00 5.92 -19.38
C LEU A 132 8.37 6.55 -18.04
N SER A 133 8.34 5.77 -16.96
CA SER A 133 8.68 6.27 -15.62
C SER A 133 10.14 6.72 -15.51
N ALA A 134 11.06 5.97 -16.12
CA ALA A 134 12.47 6.32 -16.18
C ALA A 134 12.70 7.62 -16.98
N PHE A 135 12.04 7.77 -18.12
CA PHE A 135 12.08 9.00 -18.91
C PHE A 135 11.48 10.20 -18.17
N THR A 136 10.35 10.02 -17.46
CA THR A 136 9.78 11.08 -16.63
C THR A 136 10.75 11.50 -15.52
N PHE A 137 11.36 10.55 -14.82
CA PHE A 137 12.34 10.87 -13.78
C PHE A 137 13.57 11.59 -14.34
N ALA A 138 14.15 11.06 -15.43
CA ALA A 138 15.28 11.70 -16.10
C ALA A 138 14.93 13.11 -16.59
N GLY A 139 13.74 13.29 -17.18
CA GLY A 139 13.26 14.60 -17.64
C GLY A 139 13.08 15.60 -16.50
N LEU A 140 12.53 15.18 -15.35
CA LEU A 140 12.40 16.04 -14.17
C LEU A 140 13.77 16.37 -13.56
N CYS A 141 14.71 15.40 -13.51
CA CYS A 141 16.08 15.66 -13.08
C CYS A 141 16.79 16.63 -14.02
N TYR A 142 16.62 16.46 -15.33
CA TYR A 142 17.18 17.37 -16.34
C TYR A 142 16.61 18.78 -16.17
N PHE A 143 15.30 18.92 -16.00
CA PHE A 143 14.64 20.20 -15.74
C PHE A 143 15.12 20.85 -14.43
N ASN A 144 15.35 20.06 -13.38
CA ASN A 144 15.92 20.56 -12.13
C ASN A 144 17.39 20.98 -12.23
N TYR A 145 18.15 20.40 -13.16
CA TYR A 145 19.57 20.69 -13.31
C TYR A 145 19.86 21.81 -14.31
N HIS A 146 19.16 21.81 -15.45
CA HIS A 146 19.42 22.70 -16.58
C HIS A 146 18.42 23.84 -16.71
N ASP A 147 17.32 23.82 -15.96
CA ASP A 147 16.27 24.83 -16.00
C ASP A 147 15.98 25.35 -14.57
N VAL A 148 14.87 26.07 -14.39
CA VAL A 148 14.50 26.75 -13.14
C VAL A 148 14.17 25.80 -11.97
N GLY A 149 13.86 24.53 -12.23
CA GLY A 149 13.43 23.54 -11.22
C GLY A 149 11.93 23.58 -10.88
N ILE A 150 11.41 22.45 -10.37
CA ILE A 150 9.97 22.21 -10.21
C ILE A 150 9.28 23.26 -9.33
N CYS A 151 9.79 23.52 -8.13
CA CYS A 151 9.18 24.45 -7.17
C CYS A 151 9.12 25.87 -7.77
N LYS A 152 10.20 26.31 -8.41
CA LYS A 152 10.26 27.64 -9.03
C LYS A 152 9.36 27.73 -10.26
N ALA A 153 9.32 26.69 -11.08
CA ALA A 153 8.45 26.61 -12.24
C ALA A 153 6.98 26.75 -11.86
N VAL A 154 6.53 26.01 -10.83
CA VAL A 154 5.15 26.12 -10.31
C VAL A 154 4.89 27.53 -9.78
N ALA A 155 5.84 28.12 -9.05
CA ALA A 155 5.69 29.49 -8.55
C ALA A 155 5.64 30.55 -9.66
N MET A 156 6.33 30.33 -10.79
CA MET A 156 6.25 31.20 -11.97
C MET A 156 4.92 31.02 -12.70
N LEU A 157 4.48 29.77 -12.87
CA LEU A 157 3.20 29.42 -13.48
C LEU A 157 2.02 30.04 -12.72
N TRP A 158 2.08 30.07 -11.38
CA TRP A 158 1.04 30.65 -10.54
C TRP A 158 0.95 32.18 -10.60
N LYS A 159 1.93 32.85 -11.24
CA LYS A 159 1.94 34.31 -11.43
C LYS A 159 1.36 34.75 -12.77
N LEU A 160 1.05 33.80 -13.66
CA LEU A 160 0.32 34.05 -14.92
C LEU A 160 -1.16 34.31 -14.63
#